data_AF-A0A5C3NN64-F1
#
_entry.id   AF-A0A5C3NN64-F1
#
_cell.length_a   1.000
_cell.length_b   1.000
_cell.length_c   1.000
_cell.angle_alpha   90.00
_cell.angle_beta   90.00
_cell.angle_gamma   90.00
#
_symmetry.space_group_name_H-M   'P 1'
#
loop_
_entity.id
_entity.type
_entity.pdbx_description
1 polymer ?
#
loop_
_entity_poly.entity_id
_entity_poly.type
_entity_poly.pdbx_seq_one_letter_code
_entity_poly.pdbx_strand_id
1 'polypeptide(L)'
;ALSRYLTARFPASTGVQASVEVVASDYHPLVLDNLRYNTEANFSYGTPSIVSLSACALDWSDYSPTAPSPAGPPFDEPFDLILGADVIYEHTHALWIRDCVAALLRRPIAGLNPRFHLVMPLRPTHAVESRDVQNVFLPEHGVSAGSQKFARMDWKLCVLEQETIVCEAEEGRGRAEVEYVHYVIGWV
;
A
#
# COMPACT_ATOMS: atom_id res chain seq x y z
N ALA A 1 15.57 9.75 1.80
CA ALA A 1 16.13 8.39 1.57
C ALA A 1 15.08 7.41 1.00
N LEU A 2 13.90 7.30 1.62
CA LEU A 2 12.83 6.39 1.20
C LEU A 2 12.34 6.57 -0.26
N SER A 3 12.16 7.80 -0.74
CA SER A 3 11.78 8.04 -2.14
C SER A 3 12.80 7.46 -3.13
N ARG A 4 14.10 7.71 -2.93
CA ARG A 4 15.18 7.13 -3.76
C ARG A 4 15.20 5.60 -3.69
N TYR A 5 14.94 5.05 -2.51
CA TYR A 5 14.84 3.61 -2.28
C TYR A 5 13.73 2.98 -3.12
N LEU A 6 12.52 3.54 -3.05
CA LEU A 6 11.37 3.06 -3.81
C LEU A 6 11.57 3.25 -5.32
N THR A 7 12.12 4.38 -5.77
CA THR A 7 12.42 4.61 -7.20
C THR A 7 13.37 3.55 -7.79
N ALA A 8 14.35 3.08 -7.01
CA ALA A 8 15.28 2.03 -7.48
C ALA A 8 14.60 0.66 -7.67
N ARG A 9 13.49 0.40 -6.95
CA ARG A 9 12.72 -0.86 -7.02
C ARG A 9 11.71 -0.89 -8.17
N PHE A 10 11.35 0.25 -8.74
CA PHE A 10 10.49 0.36 -9.92
C PHE A 10 11.33 0.83 -11.12
N PRO A 11 12.04 -0.08 -11.83
CA PRO A 11 12.79 0.31 -13.01
C PRO A 11 11.86 0.94 -14.05
N ALA A 12 12.33 2.00 -14.72
CA ALA A 12 11.58 2.66 -15.78
C ALA A 12 11.18 1.63 -16.84
N SER A 13 9.88 1.50 -17.12
CA SER A 13 9.39 0.60 -18.14
C SER A 13 9.82 1.10 -19.52
N THR A 14 10.41 0.21 -20.33
CA THR A 14 10.78 0.49 -21.73
C THR A 14 9.62 0.22 -22.70
N GLY A 15 8.37 0.32 -22.23
CA GLY A 15 7.16 -0.07 -22.95
C GLY A 15 6.14 1.08 -23.05
N VAL A 16 5.19 0.90 -23.96
CA VAL A 16 4.11 1.83 -24.38
C VAL A 16 3.70 2.80 -23.28
N GLN A 17 3.67 4.09 -23.64
CA GLN A 17 3.24 5.20 -22.81
C GLN A 17 1.77 5.04 -22.39
N ALA A 18 1.54 4.31 -21.30
CA ALA A 18 0.23 4.07 -20.72
C ALA A 18 -0.17 5.26 -19.83
N SER A 19 -1.47 5.57 -19.78
CA SER A 19 -1.99 6.52 -18.80
C SER A 19 -1.88 5.91 -17.40
N VAL A 20 -1.42 6.69 -16.43
CA VAL A 20 -1.30 6.33 -15.02
C VAL A 20 -2.27 7.19 -14.23
N GLU A 21 -3.10 6.55 -13.42
CA GLU A 21 -3.93 7.24 -12.45
C GLU A 21 -3.33 7.07 -11.06
N VAL A 22 -3.25 8.18 -10.30
CA VAL A 22 -2.84 8.18 -8.90
C VAL A 22 -3.97 8.78 -8.08
N VAL A 23 -4.53 7.95 -7.20
CA VAL A 23 -5.55 8.37 -6.24
C VAL A 23 -4.88 8.45 -4.87
N ALA A 24 -4.71 9.67 -4.35
CA ALA A 24 -4.34 9.89 -2.96
C ALA A 24 -5.61 9.82 -2.10
N SER A 25 -5.57 9.11 -0.98
CA SER A 25 -6.76 8.93 -0.15
C SER A 25 -6.50 9.15 1.33
N ASP A 26 -7.56 9.58 2.01
CA ASP A 26 -7.66 9.72 3.46
C ASP A 26 -9.15 9.73 3.82
N TYR A 27 -9.54 9.42 5.06
CA TYR A 27 -10.94 9.52 5.49
C TYR A 27 -11.30 10.96 5.90
N HIS A 28 -10.31 11.74 6.34
CA HIS A 28 -10.53 13.04 6.97
C HIS A 28 -10.61 14.17 5.94
N PRO A 29 -11.74 14.93 5.87
CA PRO A 29 -11.94 15.96 4.85
C PRO A 29 -10.83 17.02 4.78
N LEU A 30 -10.32 17.49 5.92
CA LEU A 30 -9.22 18.47 5.95
C LEU A 30 -7.90 17.91 5.41
N VAL A 31 -7.66 16.60 5.55
CA VAL A 31 -6.47 15.97 4.97
C VAL A 31 -6.62 15.92 3.46
N LEU A 32 -7.81 15.60 2.95
CA LEU A 32 -8.11 15.62 1.51
C LEU A 32 -7.93 17.02 0.91
N ASP A 33 -8.36 18.09 1.58
CA ASP A 33 -8.13 19.46 1.12
C ASP A 33 -6.64 19.80 1.06
N ASN A 34 -5.87 19.38 2.07
CA ASN A 34 -4.42 19.53 2.08
C ASN A 34 -3.73 18.69 0.98
N LEU A 35 -4.22 17.48 0.71
CA LEU A 35 -3.72 16.63 -0.38
C LEU A 35 -3.95 17.26 -1.74
N ARG A 36 -5.13 17.84 -2.00
CA ARG A 36 -5.43 18.58 -3.24
C ARG A 36 -4.49 19.76 -3.40
N TYR A 37 -4.37 20.58 -2.35
CA TYR A 37 -3.46 21.72 -2.35
C TYR A 37 -2.00 21.32 -2.64
N ASN A 38 -1.49 20.29 -1.94
CA ASN A 38 -0.11 19.83 -2.14
C ASN A 38 0.11 19.22 -3.52
N THR A 39 -0.89 18.52 -4.04
CA THR A 39 -0.86 17.99 -5.40
C THR A 39 -0.74 19.14 -6.40
N GLU A 40 -1.65 20.12 -6.34
CA GLU A 40 -1.61 21.28 -7.23
C GLU A 40 -0.29 22.04 -7.11
N ALA A 41 0.20 22.29 -5.90
CA ALA A 41 1.44 23.03 -5.66
C ALA A 41 2.69 22.35 -6.25
N ASN A 42 2.76 21.02 -6.24
CA ASN A 42 3.93 20.27 -6.74
C ASN A 42 3.82 19.87 -8.22
N PHE A 43 2.62 19.85 -8.79
CA PHE A 43 2.35 19.18 -10.07
C PHE A 43 1.65 20.04 -11.13
N SER A 44 1.32 21.30 -10.83
CA SER A 44 0.57 22.20 -11.72
C SER A 44 1.26 22.57 -13.05
N TYR A 45 2.58 22.43 -13.17
CA TYR A 45 3.33 22.82 -14.38
C TYR A 45 4.25 21.73 -14.98
N GLY A 46 4.28 20.53 -14.39
CA GLY A 46 5.28 19.51 -14.72
C GLY A 46 4.75 18.09 -14.90
N THR A 47 3.45 17.88 -14.71
CA THR A 47 2.87 16.53 -14.81
C THR A 47 2.69 16.15 -16.27
N PRO A 48 3.28 15.02 -16.72
CA PRO A 48 3.00 14.50 -18.05
C PRO A 48 1.49 14.31 -18.24
N SER A 49 0.96 14.61 -19.44
CA SER A 49 -0.48 14.47 -19.76
C SER A 49 -1.03 13.05 -19.59
N ILE A 50 -0.14 12.07 -19.41
CA ILE A 50 -0.48 10.68 -19.16
C ILE A 50 -0.72 10.36 -17.68
N VAL A 51 -0.44 11.29 -16.76
CA VAL A 51 -0.66 11.07 -15.33
C VAL A 51 -1.85 11.89 -14.86
N SER A 52 -2.89 11.24 -14.35
CA SER A 52 -3.99 11.89 -13.62
C SER A 52 -3.77 11.75 -12.12
N LEU A 53 -4.00 12.85 -11.38
CA LEU A 53 -3.86 12.90 -9.92
C LEU A 53 -5.20 13.32 -9.33
N SER A 54 -5.68 12.60 -8.32
CA SER A 54 -6.92 12.94 -7.61
C SER A 54 -6.79 12.67 -6.10
N ALA A 55 -7.68 13.30 -5.32
CA ALA A 55 -7.79 13.07 -3.88
C ALA A 55 -9.23 12.65 -3.52
N CYS A 56 -9.37 11.42 -3.03
CA CYS A 56 -10.66 10.77 -2.80
C CYS A 56 -10.78 10.25 -1.36
N ALA A 57 -11.97 10.38 -0.77
CA ALA A 57 -12.23 9.92 0.58
C ALA A 57 -12.26 8.40 0.64
N LEU A 58 -11.50 7.80 1.55
CA LEU A 58 -11.48 6.36 1.78
C LEU A 58 -11.32 6.08 3.27
N ASP A 59 -12.27 5.38 3.84
CA ASP A 59 -12.21 4.85 5.20
C ASP A 59 -12.00 3.33 5.11
N TRP A 60 -10.92 2.81 5.70
CA TRP A 60 -10.64 1.37 5.66
C TRP A 60 -11.71 0.55 6.40
N SER A 61 -12.38 1.13 7.40
CA SER A 61 -13.39 0.44 8.19
C SER A 61 -14.64 0.09 7.38
N ASP A 62 -14.88 0.81 6.28
CA ASP A 62 -15.95 0.53 5.31
C ASP A 62 -15.73 -0.77 4.51
N TYR A 63 -14.54 -1.37 4.60
CA TYR A 63 -14.21 -2.64 3.94
C TYR A 63 -14.25 -3.84 4.89
N SER A 64 -14.63 -3.63 6.15
CA SER A 64 -14.88 -4.73 7.08
C SER A 64 -15.89 -5.72 6.49
N PRO A 65 -15.79 -7.05 6.73
CA PRO A 65 -16.72 -8.05 6.21
C PRO A 65 -18.19 -7.81 6.57
N THR A 66 -18.45 -6.95 7.57
CA THR A 66 -19.79 -6.58 8.04
C THR A 66 -20.30 -5.26 7.45
N ALA A 67 -19.49 -4.54 6.68
CA ALA A 67 -19.84 -3.25 6.10
C ALA A 67 -20.74 -3.42 4.85
N PRO A 68 -21.62 -2.44 4.56
CA PRO A 68 -22.44 -2.47 3.36
C PRO A 68 -21.59 -2.36 2.08
N SER A 69 -22.15 -2.88 0.97
CA SER A 69 -21.61 -3.01 -0.40
C SER A 69 -20.70 -1.86 -0.91
N PRO A 70 -19.79 -2.13 -1.86
CA PRO A 70 -18.50 -1.46 -2.00
C PRO A 70 -18.58 0.01 -2.38
N ALA A 71 -17.48 0.71 -2.06
CA ALA A 71 -17.26 2.11 -2.36
C ALA A 71 -17.50 2.45 -3.84
N GLY A 72 -18.07 3.63 -4.09
CA GLY A 72 -18.24 4.16 -5.45
C GLY A 72 -16.91 4.57 -6.08
N PRO A 73 -16.95 5.14 -7.30
CA PRO A 73 -15.75 5.60 -7.99
C PRO A 73 -14.86 6.52 -7.14
N PRO A 74 -13.52 6.37 -7.17
CA PRO A 74 -12.75 5.46 -8.05
C PRO A 74 -12.47 4.07 -7.44
N PHE A 75 -13.13 3.71 -6.34
CA PHE A 75 -12.85 2.49 -5.58
C PHE A 75 -13.76 1.30 -5.96
N ASP A 76 -14.53 1.46 -7.04
CA ASP A 76 -15.31 0.41 -7.69
C ASP A 76 -14.44 -0.45 -8.63
N GLU A 77 -13.25 0.01 -8.98
CA GLU A 77 -12.25 -0.70 -9.77
C GLU A 77 -10.98 -1.01 -8.96
N PRO A 78 -10.31 -2.15 -9.20
CA PRO A 78 -9.09 -2.50 -8.48
C PRO A 78 -7.85 -1.79 -9.02
N PHE A 79 -6.84 -1.62 -8.17
CA PHE A 79 -5.56 -0.98 -8.44
C PHE A 79 -4.46 -2.01 -8.72
N ASP A 80 -3.50 -1.65 -9.59
CA ASP A 80 -2.27 -2.43 -9.81
C ASP A 80 -1.27 -2.27 -8.65
N LEU A 81 -1.29 -1.13 -7.99
CA LEU A 81 -0.34 -0.75 -6.95
C LEU A 81 -1.07 0.01 -5.85
N ILE A 82 -0.88 -0.42 -4.61
CA ILE A 82 -1.33 0.29 -3.41
C ILE A 82 -0.09 0.64 -2.59
N LEU A 83 -0.03 1.86 -2.07
CA LEU A 83 1.08 2.36 -1.25
C LEU A 83 0.55 2.80 0.11
N GLY A 84 1.14 2.31 1.19
CA GLY A 84 0.85 2.73 2.57
C GLY A 84 2.13 3.14 3.27
N ALA A 85 2.11 4.31 3.93
CA ALA A 85 3.25 4.83 4.68
C ALA A 85 2.80 5.24 6.08
N ASP A 86 3.26 4.50 7.10
CA ASP A 86 2.96 4.74 8.51
C ASP A 86 1.45 4.87 8.78
N VAL A 87 0.69 3.82 8.41
CA VAL A 87 -0.79 3.82 8.46
C VAL A 87 -1.37 2.91 9.55
N ILE A 88 -0.54 2.12 10.22
CA ILE A 88 -0.97 1.16 11.26
C ILE A 88 -0.53 1.67 12.63
N TYR A 89 -1.51 2.09 13.41
CA TYR A 89 -1.33 2.62 14.77
C TYR A 89 -2.03 1.76 15.83
N GLU A 90 -3.00 0.96 15.39
CA GLU A 90 -3.80 0.08 16.23
C GLU A 90 -4.03 -1.25 15.51
N HIS A 91 -4.26 -2.32 16.28
CA HIS A 91 -4.52 -3.65 15.75
C HIS A 91 -5.68 -3.68 14.74
N THR A 92 -6.74 -2.90 15.02
CA THR A 92 -7.91 -2.74 14.15
C THR A 92 -7.55 -2.19 12.78
N HIS A 93 -6.58 -1.27 12.68
CA HIS A 93 -6.13 -0.73 11.40
C HIS A 93 -5.50 -1.82 10.53
N ALA A 94 -4.72 -2.73 11.12
CA ALA A 94 -4.14 -3.84 10.37
C ALA A 94 -5.22 -4.75 9.75
N LEU A 95 -6.31 -5.02 10.48
CA LEU A 95 -7.45 -5.79 9.98
C LEU A 95 -8.21 -5.05 8.87
N TRP A 96 -8.54 -3.77 9.08
CA TRP A 96 -9.25 -2.98 8.09
C TRP A 96 -8.44 -2.78 6.81
N ILE A 97 -7.13 -2.52 6.93
CA ILE A 97 -6.23 -2.40 5.78
C ILE A 97 -6.14 -3.73 5.02
N ARG A 98 -6.08 -4.88 5.70
CA ARG A 98 -6.12 -6.19 5.04
C ARG A 98 -7.37 -6.32 4.17
N ASP A 99 -8.54 -6.03 4.72
CA ASP A 99 -9.81 -6.22 4.00
C ASP A 99 -9.98 -5.18 2.89
N CYS A 100 -9.57 -3.93 3.13
CA CYS A 100 -9.51 -2.88 2.12
C CYS A 100 -8.59 -3.23 0.95
N VAL A 101 -7.37 -3.69 1.22
CA VAL A 101 -6.43 -4.12 0.18
C VAL A 101 -6.95 -5.35 -0.55
N ALA A 102 -7.62 -6.28 0.15
CA ALA A 102 -8.23 -7.46 -0.49
C ALA A 102 -9.36 -7.08 -1.47
N ALA A 103 -10.08 -6.00 -1.19
CA ALA A 103 -11.11 -5.47 -2.08
C ALA A 103 -10.52 -4.68 -3.25
N LEU A 104 -9.47 -3.89 -3.00
CA LEU A 104 -8.96 -2.91 -3.95
C LEU A 104 -7.73 -3.34 -4.73
N LEU A 105 -7.01 -4.39 -4.33
CA LEU A 105 -5.83 -4.86 -5.07
C LEU A 105 -6.26 -5.82 -6.18
N ARG A 106 -5.89 -5.50 -7.42
CA ARG A 106 -6.17 -6.35 -8.59
C ARG A 106 -5.63 -7.76 -8.37
N ARG A 107 -6.40 -8.77 -8.77
CA ARG A 107 -5.92 -10.16 -8.76
C ARG A 107 -4.87 -10.37 -9.85
N PRO A 108 -3.86 -11.21 -9.64
CA PRO A 108 -2.83 -11.46 -10.65
C PRO A 108 -3.47 -11.99 -11.93
N ILE A 109 -3.05 -11.44 -13.06
CA ILE A 109 -3.34 -11.96 -14.40
C ILE A 109 -2.00 -12.14 -15.12
N ALA A 110 -1.95 -13.01 -16.13
CA ALA A 110 -0.70 -13.35 -16.81
C ALA A 110 0.08 -12.09 -17.23
N GLY A 111 1.26 -11.88 -16.63
CA GLY A 111 2.15 -10.74 -16.92
C GLY A 111 1.98 -9.51 -16.02
N LEU A 112 0.97 -9.47 -15.13
CA LEU A 112 0.77 -8.40 -14.14
C LEU A 112 0.87 -8.96 -12.72
N ASN A 113 1.68 -8.29 -11.91
CA ASN A 113 1.91 -8.66 -10.51
C ASN A 113 1.48 -7.50 -9.59
N PRO A 114 0.19 -7.36 -9.25
CA PRO A 114 -0.27 -6.30 -8.39
C PRO A 114 0.34 -6.41 -6.99
N ARG A 115 0.72 -5.27 -6.39
CA ARG A 115 1.39 -5.22 -5.08
C ARG A 115 0.80 -4.16 -4.16
N PHE A 116 0.78 -4.48 -2.87
CA PHE A 116 0.67 -3.51 -1.80
C PHE A 116 2.03 -3.32 -1.14
N HIS A 117 2.56 -2.11 -1.17
CA HIS A 117 3.78 -1.75 -0.48
C HIS A 117 3.44 -1.00 0.81
N LEU A 118 3.85 -1.55 1.95
CA LEU A 118 3.66 -0.94 3.25
C LEU A 118 5.01 -0.61 3.88
N VAL A 119 5.24 0.67 4.19
CA VAL A 119 6.42 1.13 4.91
C VAL A 119 6.00 1.67 6.27
N MET A 120 6.67 1.23 7.34
CA MET A 120 6.41 1.70 8.69
C MET A 120 7.73 1.97 9.42
N PRO A 121 7.83 3.02 10.24
CA PRO A 121 9.01 3.23 11.07
C PRO A 121 9.12 2.12 12.13
N LEU A 122 10.33 1.66 12.40
CA LEU A 122 10.65 0.75 13.50
C LEU A 122 11.01 1.58 14.73
N ARG A 123 10.01 1.96 15.51
CA ARG A 123 10.21 2.57 16.83
C ARG A 123 10.07 1.51 17.92
N PRO A 124 10.60 1.71 19.14
CA PRO A 124 10.45 0.75 20.23
C PRO A 124 8.99 0.37 20.54
N THR A 125 8.04 1.25 20.22
CA THR A 125 6.60 0.99 20.38
C THR A 125 5.99 0.16 19.25
N HIS A 126 6.63 0.03 18.09
CA HIS A 126 6.05 -0.52 16.85
C HIS A 126 6.11 -2.07 16.75
N ALA A 127 6.68 -2.75 17.74
CA ALA A 127 6.84 -4.20 17.72
C ALA A 127 5.48 -4.94 17.76
N VAL A 128 4.44 -4.30 18.30
CA VAL A 128 3.06 -4.82 18.31
C VAL A 128 2.46 -4.70 16.91
N GLU A 129 2.59 -3.54 16.29
CA GLU A 129 2.06 -3.19 14.98
C GLU A 129 2.73 -4.03 13.88
N SER A 130 4.06 -4.21 13.92
CA SER A 130 4.77 -5.12 13.02
C SER A 130 4.29 -6.56 13.15
N ARG A 131 3.97 -6.99 14.38
CA ARG A 131 3.40 -8.33 14.62
C ARG A 131 1.98 -8.43 14.10
N ASP A 132 1.18 -7.38 14.24
CA ASP A 132 -0.18 -7.33 13.71
C ASP A 132 -0.19 -7.46 12.18
N VAL A 133 0.72 -6.79 11.47
CA VAL A 133 0.90 -6.99 10.02
C VAL A 133 1.18 -8.45 9.68
N GLN A 134 2.13 -9.09 10.37
CA GLN A 134 2.49 -10.49 10.11
C GLN A 134 1.37 -11.48 10.49
N ASN A 135 0.51 -11.11 11.44
CA ASN A 135 -0.65 -11.92 11.83
C ASN A 135 -1.78 -11.83 10.80
N VAL A 136 -2.02 -10.65 10.23
CA VAL A 136 -3.11 -10.44 9.26
C VAL A 136 -2.70 -10.79 7.83
N PHE A 137 -1.42 -10.64 7.49
CA PHE A 137 -0.80 -11.06 6.23
C PHE A 137 0.20 -12.18 6.51
N LEU A 138 -0.25 -13.44 6.42
CA LEU A 138 0.61 -14.58 6.70
C LEU A 138 1.79 -14.64 5.70
N PRO A 139 2.98 -15.11 6.12
CA PRO A 139 4.07 -15.38 5.19
C PRO A 139 3.70 -16.47 4.19
N GLU A 140 4.14 -16.34 2.93
CA GLU A 140 3.88 -17.30 1.84
C GLU A 140 4.24 -18.75 2.21
N HIS A 141 5.33 -18.95 2.97
CA HIS A 141 5.85 -20.25 3.38
C HIS A 141 4.95 -21.03 4.38
N GLY A 142 3.85 -20.43 4.85
CA GLY A 142 2.87 -21.07 5.75
C GLY A 142 1.70 -21.77 5.04
N VAL A 143 1.58 -21.64 3.71
CA VAL A 143 0.48 -22.26 2.95
C VAL A 143 0.90 -23.68 2.54
N SER A 144 0.52 -24.66 3.35
CA SER A 144 0.72 -26.07 3.00
C SER A 144 0.07 -26.37 1.64
N ALA A 145 0.85 -26.91 0.71
CA ALA A 145 0.43 -27.41 -0.60
C ALA A 145 -0.48 -28.65 -0.42
N GLY A 146 -1.70 -28.43 0.07
CA GLY A 146 -2.69 -29.44 0.35
C GLY A 146 -3.81 -29.42 -0.70
N SER A 147 -3.74 -30.39 -1.62
CA SER A 147 -4.87 -30.87 -2.43
C SER A 147 -5.40 -29.94 -3.53
N GLN A 148 -4.76 -30.01 -4.70
CA GLN A 148 -5.37 -29.64 -5.98
C GLN A 148 -6.64 -30.47 -6.23
N LYS A 149 -7.80 -29.89 -5.89
CA LYS A 149 -9.08 -30.16 -6.55
C LYS A 149 -9.69 -28.80 -6.87
N PHE A 150 -10.28 -28.68 -8.06
CA PHE A 150 -10.87 -27.49 -8.67
C PHE A 150 -11.91 -26.74 -7.79
N ALA A 151 -11.47 -26.13 -6.70
CA ALA A 151 -12.20 -25.11 -5.96
C ALA A 151 -11.84 -23.74 -6.55
N ARG A 152 -12.75 -22.77 -6.49
CA ARG A 152 -12.45 -21.34 -6.68
C ARG A 152 -11.09 -21.06 -6.04
N MET A 153 -10.14 -20.48 -6.77
CA MET A 153 -8.83 -20.15 -6.19
C MET A 153 -9.06 -19.31 -4.93
N ASP A 154 -8.75 -19.88 -3.78
CA ASP A 154 -8.82 -19.24 -2.47
C ASP A 154 -7.61 -18.31 -2.33
N TRP A 155 -7.59 -17.26 -3.16
CA TRP A 155 -6.55 -16.25 -3.17
C TRP A 155 -6.46 -15.59 -1.79
N LYS A 156 -5.24 -15.49 -1.26
CA LYS A 156 -4.96 -14.84 0.01
C LYS A 156 -3.87 -13.79 -0.16
N LEU A 157 -3.96 -12.71 0.62
CA LEU A 157 -2.88 -11.74 0.70
C LEU A 157 -1.82 -12.23 1.68
N CYS A 158 -0.59 -12.31 1.20
CA CYS A 158 0.57 -12.76 1.97
C CYS A 158 1.72 -11.76 1.87
N VAL A 159 2.57 -11.73 2.91
CA VAL A 159 3.86 -11.04 2.84
C VAL A 159 4.78 -11.85 1.93
N LEU A 160 5.22 -11.23 0.84
CA LEU A 160 6.11 -11.81 -0.17
C LEU A 160 7.56 -11.42 0.07
N GLU A 161 7.79 -10.14 0.40
CA GLU A 161 9.11 -9.63 0.78
C GLU A 161 8.98 -8.79 2.05
N GLN A 162 10.01 -8.88 2.91
CA GLN A 162 10.16 -8.04 4.09
C GLN A 162 11.63 -7.60 4.19
N GLU A 163 11.85 -6.32 4.41
CA GLU A 163 13.20 -5.77 4.61
C GLU A 163 13.22 -4.61 5.59
N THR A 164 14.39 -4.35 6.17
CA THR A 164 14.64 -3.20 7.04
C THR A 164 15.47 -2.15 6.31
N ILE A 165 15.02 -0.90 6.35
CA ILE A 165 15.65 0.24 5.70
C ILE A 165 16.14 1.18 6.79
N VAL A 166 17.42 1.51 6.80
CA VAL A 166 18.00 2.51 7.72
C VAL A 166 18.15 3.83 6.98
N CYS A 167 17.59 4.89 7.54
CA CYS A 167 17.67 6.25 7.01
C CYS A 167 18.38 7.16 8.02
N GLU A 168 19.29 8.01 7.53
CA GLU A 168 19.88 9.08 8.35
C GLU A 168 18.81 10.14 8.66
N ALA A 169 18.63 10.52 9.93
CA ALA A 169 17.86 11.72 10.28
C ALA A 169 18.62 12.97 9.84
N GLU A 170 17.91 13.98 9.33
CA GLU A 170 18.52 15.18 8.75
C GLU A 170 19.53 15.90 9.69
N GLU A 171 20.54 16.50 9.06
CA GLU A 171 21.67 17.17 9.69
C GLU A 171 21.21 18.32 10.61
N GLY A 172 21.37 18.13 11.93
CA GLY A 172 21.16 19.19 12.91
C GLY A 172 20.83 18.74 14.33
N ARG A 173 20.41 17.49 14.53
CA ARG A 173 20.08 16.93 15.85
C ARG A 173 20.76 15.59 16.12
N GLY A 174 22.09 15.54 16.01
CA GLY A 174 22.87 14.32 16.22
C GLY A 174 22.60 13.25 15.17
N ARG A 175 23.51 12.27 15.03
CA ARG A 175 23.32 11.11 14.15
C ARG A 175 22.25 10.19 14.75
N ALA A 176 20.98 10.53 14.60
CA ALA A 176 19.90 9.61 14.89
C ALA A 176 19.60 8.84 13.60
N GLU A 177 19.82 7.53 13.61
CA GLU A 177 19.36 6.66 12.54
C GLU A 177 17.87 6.34 12.78
N VAL A 178 17.06 6.39 11.73
CA VAL A 178 15.66 5.99 11.76
C VAL A 178 15.53 4.72 10.93
N GLU A 179 15.13 3.65 11.58
CA GLU A 179 14.85 2.38 10.92
C GLU A 179 13.39 2.34 10.46
N TYR A 180 13.16 1.71 9.31
CA TYR A 180 11.85 1.42 8.75
C TYR A 180 11.80 -0.06 8.37
N VAL A 181 10.61 -0.65 8.43
CA VAL A 181 10.33 -1.92 7.79
C VAL A 181 9.49 -1.67 6.54
N HIS A 182 9.83 -2.37 5.46
CA HIS A 182 9.09 -2.38 4.22
C HIS A 182 8.58 -3.80 3.95
N TYR A 183 7.26 -3.92 3.76
CA TYR A 183 6.58 -5.14 3.38
C TYR A 183 6.08 -5.00 1.94
N VAL A 184 6.35 -6.03 1.13
CA VAL A 184 5.71 -6.22 -0.17
C VAL A 184 4.67 -7.33 -0.02
N ILE A 185 3.41 -6.98 -0.19
CA ILE A 185 2.26 -7.87 -0.02
C ILE A 185 1.60 -8.10 -1.38
N GLY A 186 1.11 -9.32 -1.61
CA GLY A 186 0.38 -9.67 -2.81
C GLY A 186 -0.41 -10.96 -2.69
N TRP A 187 -1.16 -11.28 -3.74
CA TRP A 187 -2.00 -12.46 -3.82
C TRP A 187 -1.17 -13.74 -4.07
N VAL A 188 -1.47 -14.80 -3.31
CA VAL A 188 -0.96 -16.18 -3.49
C VAL A 188 -2.09 -17.19 -3.56
#